data_AF-A0A239FKL4-F1
#
_entry.id   AF-A0A239FKL4-F1
#
_cell.length_a   1.000
_cell.length_b   1.000
_cell.length_c   1.000
_cell.angle_alpha   90.00
_cell.angle_beta   90.00
_cell.angle_gamma   90.00
#
_symmetry.space_group_name_H-M   'P 1'
#
loop_
_entity.id
_entity.type
_entity.pdbx_description
1 polymer ?
#
loop_
_entity_poly.entity_id
_entity_poly.type
_entity_poly.pdbx_seq_one_letter_code
_entity_poly.pdbx_strand_id
1 'polypeptide(L)'
;MQSIYLNLGCADHPRQGFFNIDLDEAGVDFQLVPGEALPWERGTVPGIYSAHLLERLPFNQGIRLLHECRRVLQPGGVLRLVATDLRALIDDYLSDRAHPEAPGIGRGERLNRALRAQAWSYDAEELTRICKMIGLEPVADIATGRSSDARLNDLEGADAGQLVLEFRKPQRQLAADAEPLVSIVMPTYKTEHLHQALESALNQTYRNLEILLCDDCPNDAIENIAREYGQFDPRVRYVRNPDAGKDIGRLNHVLCLNEARGEFIKFLNDDDLLDIECVEHMVKAFTDYPDITLVTSKRQRIDQHGAPLADIPATQAPVAADSMIEGLSLGTALMLSQINFVGEPSTVMFRRADMLEVTPDFMSVDEQPIAWASDVAIFLNLALKGNTVYLIQPLSSFRIHAEQCQVLYGAAAQGESRRCWGIMRDFWTRHEFDKSL
;
A
#
# COMPACT_ATOMS: atom_id res chain seq x y z
N MET A 1 16.57 27.83 -3.64
CA MET A 1 15.83 27.71 -4.90
C MET A 1 14.37 28.00 -4.62
N GLN A 2 13.66 28.68 -5.52
CA GLN A 2 12.22 28.89 -5.41
C GLN A 2 11.52 27.54 -5.61
N SER A 3 10.57 27.18 -4.75
CA SER A 3 9.83 25.91 -4.87
C SER A 3 9.03 25.88 -6.18
N ILE A 4 9.15 24.79 -6.92
CA ILE A 4 8.56 24.60 -8.25
C ILE A 4 7.22 23.88 -8.11
N TYR A 5 6.14 24.53 -8.54
CA TYR A 5 4.82 23.89 -8.67
C TYR A 5 4.66 23.37 -10.10
N LEU A 6 3.99 22.24 -10.27
CA LEU A 6 3.76 21.66 -11.60
C LEU A 6 2.34 21.95 -12.08
N ASN A 7 2.21 22.33 -13.35
CA ASN A 7 0.95 22.49 -14.06
C ASN A 7 0.90 21.47 -15.19
N LEU A 8 0.22 20.35 -14.97
CA LEU A 8 0.06 19.24 -15.90
C LEU A 8 -1.21 19.43 -16.74
N GLY A 9 -1.14 19.24 -18.05
CA GLY A 9 -2.29 19.42 -18.94
C GLY A 9 -2.59 20.89 -19.23
N CYS A 10 -1.54 21.72 -19.31
CA CYS A 10 -1.71 23.16 -19.48
C CYS A 10 -2.27 23.57 -20.84
N ALA A 11 -2.20 22.71 -21.85
CA ALA A 11 -2.56 22.98 -23.24
C ALA A 11 -2.01 24.35 -23.69
N ASP A 12 -2.87 25.21 -24.24
CA ASP A 12 -2.60 26.59 -24.64
C ASP A 12 -2.73 27.63 -23.50
N HIS A 13 -2.87 27.17 -22.25
CA HIS A 13 -3.06 27.97 -21.04
C HIS A 13 -1.92 27.79 -20.01
N PRO A 14 -0.66 28.13 -20.34
CA PRO A 14 0.44 28.07 -19.38
C PRO A 14 0.22 29.04 -18.21
N ARG A 15 0.66 28.64 -17.02
CA ARG A 15 0.49 29.39 -15.77
C ARG A 15 1.80 29.97 -15.30
N GLN A 16 1.79 31.27 -15.03
CA GLN A 16 2.93 31.96 -14.46
C GLN A 16 3.25 31.42 -13.05
N GLY A 17 4.52 31.15 -12.77
CA GLY A 17 4.96 30.64 -11.47
C GLY A 17 4.81 29.12 -11.31
N PHE A 18 4.32 28.43 -12.35
CA PHE A 18 4.32 26.98 -12.47
C PHE A 18 5.31 26.55 -13.55
N PHE A 19 5.75 25.31 -13.45
CA PHE A 19 6.42 24.60 -14.53
C PHE A 19 5.35 23.87 -15.35
N ASN A 20 5.19 24.25 -16.60
CA ASN A 20 4.07 23.88 -17.46
C ASN A 20 4.43 22.64 -18.29
N ILE A 21 3.56 21.65 -18.23
CA ILE A 21 3.79 20.31 -18.79
C ILE A 21 2.53 19.88 -19.52
N ASP A 22 2.68 19.42 -20.77
CA ASP A 22 1.59 18.84 -21.55
C ASP A 22 2.13 17.72 -22.47
N LEU A 23 1.23 16.96 -23.09
CA LEU A 23 1.55 16.01 -24.15
C LEU A 23 2.03 16.73 -25.43
N ASP A 24 1.52 17.93 -25.65
CA ASP A 24 1.86 18.78 -26.79
C ASP A 24 3.09 19.66 -26.48
N GLU A 25 4.07 19.72 -27.38
CA GLU A 25 5.34 20.45 -27.16
C GLU A 25 5.18 21.99 -27.23
N ALA A 26 4.12 22.47 -27.89
CA ALA A 26 3.98 23.89 -28.19
C ALA A 26 3.57 24.71 -26.96
N GLY A 27 4.46 25.61 -26.51
CA GLY A 27 4.14 26.59 -25.46
C GLY A 27 4.28 26.09 -24.02
N VAL A 28 4.92 24.93 -23.82
CA VAL A 28 5.15 24.30 -22.51
C VAL A 28 6.63 24.31 -22.13
N ASP A 29 6.93 24.15 -20.83
CA ASP A 29 8.30 24.06 -20.32
C ASP A 29 8.88 22.64 -20.50
N PHE A 30 8.02 21.62 -20.57
CA PHE A 30 8.41 20.23 -20.78
C PHE A 30 7.29 19.41 -21.43
N GLN A 31 7.65 18.61 -22.43
CA GLN A 31 6.73 17.66 -23.05
C GLN A 31 6.66 16.37 -22.23
N LEU A 32 5.47 16.02 -21.76
CA LEU A 32 5.20 14.75 -21.12
C LEU A 32 5.20 13.63 -22.16
N VAL A 33 6.11 12.67 -22.00
CA VAL A 33 6.09 11.42 -22.75
C VAL A 33 5.39 10.36 -21.89
N PRO A 34 4.21 9.85 -22.30
CA PRO A 34 3.50 8.87 -21.49
C PRO A 34 4.34 7.61 -21.22
N GLY A 35 4.42 7.23 -19.95
CA GLY A 35 5.23 6.09 -19.49
C GLY A 35 6.65 6.46 -19.04
N GLU A 36 7.15 7.65 -19.37
CA GLU A 36 8.41 8.16 -18.83
C GLU A 36 8.22 8.81 -17.46
N ALA A 37 9.28 8.76 -16.66
CA ALA A 37 9.30 9.37 -15.33
C ALA A 37 9.37 10.90 -15.43
N LEU A 38 8.72 11.59 -14.50
CA LEU A 38 8.86 13.04 -14.38
C LEU A 38 10.31 13.39 -13.96
N PRO A 39 10.95 14.42 -14.55
CA PRO A 39 12.38 14.71 -14.35
C PRO A 39 12.75 15.27 -12.97
N TRP A 40 11.81 15.32 -12.02
CA TRP A 40 12.08 15.78 -10.65
C TRP A 40 12.44 14.62 -9.73
N GLU A 41 13.31 14.93 -8.77
CA GLU A 41 13.63 14.03 -7.68
C GLU A 41 12.41 13.78 -6.78
N ARG A 42 12.40 12.63 -6.13
CA ARG A 42 11.35 12.24 -5.18
C ARG A 42 11.25 13.29 -4.07
N GLY A 43 10.03 13.67 -3.72
CA GLY A 43 9.79 14.49 -2.54
C GLY A 43 10.19 15.96 -2.66
N THR A 44 10.29 16.50 -3.88
CA THR A 44 10.78 17.87 -4.12
C THR A 44 9.70 18.87 -4.53
N VAL A 45 8.53 18.39 -4.94
CA VAL A 45 7.44 19.22 -5.46
C VAL A 45 6.42 19.49 -4.34
N PRO A 46 6.13 20.75 -3.99
CA PRO A 46 5.14 21.11 -2.98
C PRO A 46 3.69 20.91 -3.43
N GLY A 47 3.40 21.15 -4.71
CA GLY A 47 2.05 21.06 -5.23
C GLY A 47 2.01 20.84 -6.75
N ILE A 48 0.98 20.11 -7.18
CA ILE A 48 0.71 19.78 -8.57
C ILE A 48 -0.73 20.15 -8.85
N TYR A 49 -0.96 20.94 -9.90
CA TYR A 49 -2.25 21.11 -10.52
C TYR A 49 -2.26 20.32 -11.83
N SER A 50 -3.26 19.48 -12.04
CA SER A 50 -3.43 18.71 -13.28
C SER A 50 -4.83 18.91 -13.80
N ALA A 51 -4.98 19.42 -15.02
CA ALA A 51 -6.29 19.66 -15.63
C ALA A 51 -6.43 18.98 -16.98
N HIS A 52 -7.51 18.22 -17.16
CA HIS A 52 -7.92 17.60 -18.44
C HIS A 52 -6.84 16.74 -19.13
N LEU A 53 -5.82 16.31 -18.38
CA LEU A 53 -4.74 15.48 -18.89
C LEU A 53 -5.03 13.99 -18.72
N LEU A 54 -5.62 13.60 -17.58
CA LEU A 54 -5.84 12.20 -17.25
C LEU A 54 -6.78 11.52 -18.25
N GLU A 55 -7.89 12.18 -18.63
CA GLU A 55 -8.81 11.62 -19.63
C GLU A 55 -8.22 11.52 -21.05
N ARG A 56 -7.08 12.16 -21.33
CA ARG A 56 -6.35 12.04 -22.61
C ARG A 56 -5.42 10.83 -22.65
N LEU A 57 -5.17 10.21 -21.49
CA LEU A 57 -4.27 9.07 -21.36
C LEU A 57 -5.08 7.76 -21.31
N PRO A 58 -4.58 6.68 -21.94
CA PRO A 58 -5.03 5.33 -21.61
C PRO A 58 -4.96 5.10 -20.10
N PHE A 59 -5.92 4.36 -19.56
CA PHE A 59 -6.11 4.15 -18.12
C PHE A 59 -4.80 3.86 -17.35
N ASN A 60 -3.98 2.94 -17.87
CA ASN A 60 -2.71 2.53 -17.27
C ASN A 60 -1.66 3.66 -17.25
N GLN A 61 -1.58 4.46 -18.32
CA GLN A 61 -0.68 5.61 -18.37
C GLN A 61 -1.14 6.71 -17.41
N GLY A 62 -2.45 6.86 -17.22
CA GLY A 62 -3.04 7.71 -16.18
C GLY A 62 -2.59 7.28 -14.77
N ILE A 63 -2.67 5.98 -14.45
CA ILE A 63 -2.19 5.44 -13.16
C ILE A 63 -0.69 5.68 -12.96
N ARG A 64 0.14 5.44 -14.00
CA ARG A 64 1.58 5.74 -13.93
C ARG A 64 1.87 7.20 -13.67
N LEU A 65 1.17 8.11 -14.37
CA LEU A 65 1.31 9.54 -14.15
C LEU A 65 0.93 9.92 -12.72
N LEU A 66 -0.14 9.35 -12.16
CA LEU A 66 -0.53 9.58 -10.76
C LEU A 66 0.55 9.07 -9.78
N HIS A 67 1.15 7.90 -10.06
CA HIS A 67 2.26 7.36 -9.26
C HIS A 67 3.48 8.28 -9.31
N GLU A 68 3.81 8.82 -10.49
CA GLU A 68 4.88 9.79 -10.68
C GLU A 68 4.60 11.13 -9.98
N CYS A 69 3.36 11.62 -10.05
CA CYS A 69 2.93 12.78 -9.27
C CYS A 69 3.16 12.54 -7.77
N ARG A 70 2.71 11.39 -7.26
CA ARG A 70 2.92 10.99 -5.86
C ARG A 70 4.40 10.81 -5.52
N ARG A 71 5.24 10.33 -6.45
CA ARG A 71 6.70 10.20 -6.27
C ARG A 71 7.35 11.55 -6.07
N VAL A 72 7.10 12.51 -6.96
CA VAL A 72 7.75 13.83 -6.92
C VAL A 72 7.20 14.73 -5.82
N LEU A 73 5.95 14.55 -5.39
CA LEU A 73 5.39 15.30 -4.27
C LEU A 73 6.18 15.10 -2.98
N GLN A 74 6.47 16.20 -2.30
CA GLN A 74 7.00 16.21 -0.94
C GLN A 74 5.94 15.70 0.07
N PRO A 75 6.35 15.17 1.22
CA PRO A 75 5.42 14.89 2.31
C PRO A 75 4.57 16.12 2.66
N GLY A 76 3.25 15.92 2.77
CA GLY A 76 2.27 16.98 2.97
C GLY A 76 1.92 17.78 1.71
N GLY A 77 2.58 17.54 0.58
CA GLY A 77 2.31 18.20 -0.70
C GLY A 77 0.94 17.83 -1.29
N VAL A 78 0.40 18.70 -2.13
CA VAL A 78 -0.98 18.63 -2.64
C VAL A 78 -1.02 18.30 -4.12
N LEU A 79 -1.85 17.33 -4.50
CA LEU A 79 -2.25 17.06 -5.88
C LEU A 79 -3.69 17.53 -6.09
N ARG A 80 -3.88 18.49 -6.98
CA ARG A 80 -5.19 18.99 -7.37
C ARG A 80 -5.51 18.55 -8.78
N LEU A 81 -6.52 17.68 -8.91
CA LEU A 81 -6.91 17.05 -10.16
C LEU A 81 -8.22 17.65 -10.66
N VAL A 82 -8.22 18.01 -11.94
CA VAL A 82 -9.41 18.37 -12.70
C VAL A 82 -9.49 17.41 -13.88
N ALA A 83 -10.62 16.74 -14.00
CA ALA A 83 -10.93 15.84 -15.10
C ALA A 83 -12.37 16.08 -15.56
N THR A 84 -12.75 15.54 -16.72
CA THR A 84 -14.15 15.50 -17.11
C THR A 84 -14.94 14.58 -16.18
N ASP A 85 -16.08 15.04 -15.65
CA ASP A 85 -16.93 14.23 -14.78
C ASP A 85 -17.85 13.30 -15.61
N LEU A 86 -17.59 11.99 -15.55
CA LEU A 86 -18.45 10.99 -16.17
C LEU A 86 -19.90 11.10 -15.71
N ARG A 87 -20.14 11.42 -14.43
CA ARG A 87 -21.49 11.60 -13.91
C ARG A 87 -22.19 12.78 -14.58
N ALA A 88 -21.51 13.91 -14.73
CA ALA A 88 -22.05 15.08 -15.41
C ALA A 88 -22.37 14.79 -16.89
N LEU A 89 -21.53 14.00 -17.57
CA LEU A 89 -21.80 13.55 -18.96
C LEU A 89 -23.09 12.72 -19.05
N ILE A 90 -23.31 11.80 -18.11
CA ILE A 90 -24.52 10.99 -18.04
C ILE A 90 -25.73 11.85 -17.68
N ASP A 91 -25.59 12.78 -16.73
CA ASP A 91 -26.66 13.68 -16.32
C ASP A 91 -27.07 14.62 -17.48
N ASP A 92 -26.13 15.13 -18.29
CA ASP A 92 -26.46 15.88 -19.53
C ASP A 92 -27.25 15.00 -20.51
N TYR A 93 -26.82 13.76 -20.71
CA TYR A 93 -27.50 12.82 -21.61
C TYR A 93 -28.93 12.53 -21.15
N LEU A 94 -29.12 12.35 -19.85
CA LEU A 94 -30.44 12.11 -19.24
C LEU A 94 -31.30 13.37 -19.22
N SER A 95 -30.70 14.56 -19.32
CA SER A 95 -31.44 15.81 -19.39
C SER A 95 -32.16 15.97 -20.74
N ASP A 96 -33.40 16.44 -20.72
CA ASP A 96 -34.14 16.83 -21.93
C ASP A 96 -33.74 18.25 -22.41
N ARG A 97 -32.55 18.75 -22.02
CA ARG A 97 -32.10 20.09 -22.38
C ARG A 97 -31.53 20.10 -23.79
N ALA A 98 -31.96 21.09 -24.58
CA ALA A 98 -31.24 21.49 -25.78
C ALA A 98 -29.90 22.12 -25.36
N HIS A 99 -28.79 21.65 -25.91
CA HIS A 99 -27.48 22.15 -25.52
C HIS A 99 -27.28 23.58 -26.06
N PRO A 100 -26.99 24.57 -25.21
CA PRO A 100 -26.94 25.98 -25.61
C PRO A 100 -25.87 26.25 -26.67
N GLU A 101 -24.75 25.52 -26.63
CA GLU A 101 -23.62 25.70 -27.57
C GLU A 101 -23.70 24.82 -28.82
N ALA A 102 -24.65 23.89 -28.89
CA ALA A 102 -24.78 22.95 -30.00
C ALA A 102 -26.24 22.75 -30.43
N PRO A 103 -26.95 23.83 -30.83
CA PRO A 103 -28.34 23.74 -31.26
C PRO A 103 -28.44 22.86 -32.50
N GLY A 104 -29.11 21.71 -32.36
CA GLY A 104 -29.28 20.71 -33.42
C GLY A 104 -28.57 19.39 -33.19
N ILE A 105 -27.66 19.31 -32.21
CA ILE A 105 -27.01 18.05 -31.84
C ILE A 105 -27.85 17.33 -30.78
N GLY A 106 -28.36 16.14 -31.14
CA GLY A 106 -29.14 15.30 -30.22
C GLY A 106 -28.30 14.77 -29.05
N ARG A 107 -28.94 14.49 -27.92
CA ARG A 107 -28.28 14.00 -26.68
C ARG A 107 -27.33 12.82 -26.89
N GLY A 108 -27.71 11.85 -27.72
CA GLY A 108 -26.87 10.68 -28.00
C GLY A 108 -25.63 11.02 -28.82
N GLU A 109 -25.71 11.98 -29.74
CA GLU A 109 -24.54 12.45 -30.47
C GLU A 109 -23.58 13.23 -29.56
N ARG A 110 -24.11 14.04 -28.62
CA ARG A 110 -23.28 14.73 -27.63
C ARG A 110 -22.49 13.75 -26.75
N LEU A 111 -23.16 12.75 -26.18
CA LEU A 111 -22.50 11.71 -25.38
C LEU A 111 -21.44 10.97 -26.19
N ASN A 112 -21.76 10.55 -27.42
CA ASN A 112 -20.80 9.86 -28.29
C ASN A 112 -19.58 10.73 -28.61
N ARG A 113 -19.75 12.04 -28.82
CA ARG A 113 -18.64 12.96 -29.07
C ARG A 113 -17.77 13.13 -27.82
N ALA A 114 -18.38 13.30 -26.64
CA ALA A 114 -17.65 13.44 -25.38
C ALA A 114 -16.82 12.19 -25.06
N LEU A 115 -17.42 10.99 -25.14
CA LEU A 115 -16.71 9.74 -24.87
C LEU A 115 -15.59 9.43 -25.89
N ARG A 116 -15.76 9.82 -27.16
CA ARG A 116 -14.72 9.62 -28.19
C ARG A 116 -13.57 10.61 -28.12
N ALA A 117 -13.77 11.75 -27.45
CA ALA A 117 -12.71 12.73 -27.23
C ALA A 117 -11.76 12.31 -26.10
N GLN A 118 -12.11 11.28 -25.33
CA GLN A 118 -11.39 10.79 -24.17
C GLN A 118 -10.82 9.40 -24.44
N ALA A 119 -9.64 9.14 -23.90
CA ALA A 119 -9.07 7.80 -23.84
C ALA A 119 -9.64 7.00 -22.65
N TRP A 120 -10.00 7.69 -21.56
CA TRP A 120 -10.70 7.13 -20.40
C TRP A 120 -11.58 8.18 -19.74
N SER A 121 -12.74 7.78 -19.22
CA SER A 121 -13.66 8.65 -18.47
C SER A 121 -13.65 8.23 -17.01
N TYR A 122 -13.59 9.20 -16.11
CA TYR A 122 -13.50 8.96 -14.68
C TYR A 122 -14.71 9.50 -13.94
N ASP A 123 -15.09 8.83 -12.86
CA ASP A 123 -15.91 9.42 -11.81
C ASP A 123 -15.08 9.66 -10.53
N ALA A 124 -15.73 10.28 -9.53
CA ALA A 124 -15.09 10.59 -8.26
C ALA A 124 -14.68 9.33 -7.48
N GLU A 125 -15.45 8.25 -7.60
CA GLU A 125 -15.22 7.00 -6.86
C GLU A 125 -13.97 6.30 -7.39
N GLU A 126 -13.87 6.13 -8.71
CA GLU A 126 -12.75 5.49 -9.37
C GLU A 126 -11.43 6.24 -9.11
N LEU A 127 -11.41 7.57 -9.32
CA LEU A 127 -10.19 8.37 -9.10
C LEU A 127 -9.77 8.38 -7.63
N THR A 128 -10.73 8.46 -6.71
CA THR A 128 -10.44 8.40 -5.27
C THR A 128 -9.83 7.04 -4.90
N ARG A 129 -10.40 5.94 -5.40
CA ARG A 129 -9.89 4.58 -5.18
C ARG A 129 -8.47 4.42 -5.71
N ILE A 130 -8.20 4.86 -6.95
CA ILE A 130 -6.87 4.80 -7.57
C ILE A 130 -5.85 5.61 -6.77
N CYS A 131 -6.18 6.85 -6.39
CA CYS A 131 -5.28 7.69 -5.61
C CYS A 131 -4.98 7.11 -4.23
N LYS A 132 -5.97 6.54 -3.54
CA LYS A 132 -5.78 5.81 -2.27
C LYS A 132 -4.91 4.57 -2.43
N MET A 133 -5.08 3.83 -3.52
CA MET A 133 -4.29 2.63 -3.83
C MET A 133 -2.79 2.97 -3.96
N ILE A 134 -2.45 4.09 -4.60
CA ILE A 134 -1.06 4.55 -4.71
C ILE A 134 -0.58 5.32 -3.47
N GLY A 135 -1.39 5.44 -2.42
CA GLY A 135 -0.99 6.03 -1.14
C GLY A 135 -1.10 7.56 -1.05
N LEU A 136 -1.96 8.16 -1.87
CA LEU A 136 -2.44 9.54 -1.66
C LEU A 136 -3.71 9.52 -0.78
N GLU A 137 -3.88 10.56 0.03
CA GLU A 137 -5.03 10.72 0.92
C GLU A 137 -6.00 11.77 0.34
N PRO A 138 -7.30 11.46 0.17
CA PRO A 138 -8.26 12.45 -0.31
C PRO A 138 -8.46 13.56 0.72
N VAL A 139 -8.57 14.80 0.24
CA VAL A 139 -8.92 15.96 1.06
C VAL A 139 -10.42 16.24 0.88
N ALA A 140 -11.21 15.92 1.91
CA ALA A 140 -12.66 16.04 1.87
C ALA A 140 -13.13 17.51 1.85
N ASP A 141 -14.33 17.74 1.29
CA ASP A 141 -15.04 19.03 1.30
C ASP A 141 -14.33 20.20 0.59
N ILE A 142 -13.54 19.79 -0.41
CA ILE A 142 -12.88 20.51 -1.50
C ILE A 142 -13.75 21.36 -2.47
N ALA A 143 -14.29 22.53 -2.14
CA ALA A 143 -15.05 23.30 -3.17
C ALA A 143 -14.17 23.78 -4.34
N THR A 144 -14.72 23.80 -5.57
CA THR A 144 -14.07 24.41 -6.75
C THR A 144 -13.59 25.84 -6.44
N GLY A 145 -12.41 26.21 -6.95
CA GLY A 145 -11.76 27.49 -6.67
C GLY A 145 -11.04 27.58 -5.32
N ARG A 146 -11.28 26.67 -4.37
CA ARG A 146 -10.58 26.65 -3.07
C ARG A 146 -9.71 25.43 -2.96
N SER A 147 -8.52 25.54 -2.37
CA SER A 147 -7.56 24.46 -2.11
C SER A 147 -6.99 24.57 -0.70
N SER A 148 -6.51 23.44 -0.14
CA SER A 148 -5.71 23.47 1.09
C SER A 148 -4.31 24.07 0.88
N ASP A 149 -3.86 24.21 -0.37
CA ASP A 149 -2.68 24.99 -0.75
C ASP A 149 -3.12 26.29 -1.44
N ALA A 150 -2.77 27.43 -0.86
CA ALA A 150 -3.19 28.74 -1.37
C ALA A 150 -2.71 29.03 -2.81
N ARG A 151 -1.63 28.40 -3.29
CA ARG A 151 -1.17 28.55 -4.67
C ARG A 151 -2.01 27.78 -5.69
N LEU A 152 -2.85 26.86 -5.21
CA LEU A 152 -3.76 26.06 -6.02
C LEU A 152 -5.20 26.58 -6.00
N ASN A 153 -5.45 27.73 -5.39
CA ASN A 153 -6.74 28.42 -5.43
C ASN A 153 -7.03 29.01 -6.81
N ASP A 154 -8.32 29.05 -7.16
CA ASP A 154 -8.86 29.74 -8.35
C ASP A 154 -8.17 29.34 -9.67
N LEU A 155 -7.70 28.08 -9.75
CA LEU A 155 -7.05 27.56 -10.96
C LEU A 155 -8.05 26.92 -11.92
N GLU A 156 -9.16 26.36 -11.44
CA GLU A 156 -10.15 25.73 -12.31
C GLU A 156 -10.85 26.71 -13.23
N GLY A 157 -11.19 26.24 -14.43
CA GLY A 157 -12.07 26.97 -15.35
C GLY A 157 -13.51 27.02 -14.84
N ALA A 158 -14.35 27.76 -15.55
CA ALA A 158 -15.78 27.90 -15.23
C ALA A 158 -16.65 26.76 -15.81
N ASP A 159 -16.05 25.65 -16.25
CA ASP A 159 -16.74 24.64 -17.04
C ASP A 159 -17.71 23.82 -16.17
N ALA A 160 -19.00 23.94 -16.50
CA ALA A 160 -20.05 23.15 -15.88
C ALA A 160 -19.91 21.68 -16.34
N GLY A 161 -19.39 20.81 -15.47
CA GLY A 161 -19.18 19.39 -15.76
C GLY A 161 -17.77 18.86 -15.48
N GLN A 162 -16.93 19.64 -14.80
CA GLN A 162 -15.63 19.19 -14.30
C GLN A 162 -15.76 18.44 -12.97
N LEU A 163 -14.98 17.37 -12.85
CA LEU A 163 -14.68 16.70 -11.59
C LEU A 163 -13.42 17.33 -11.01
N VAL A 164 -13.52 17.91 -9.82
CA VAL A 164 -12.40 18.50 -9.08
C VAL A 164 -12.16 17.70 -7.82
N LEU A 165 -10.95 17.15 -7.68
CA LEU A 165 -10.54 16.37 -6.52
C LEU A 165 -9.19 16.87 -6.01
N GLU A 166 -9.02 16.83 -4.70
CA GLU A 166 -7.76 17.18 -4.05
C GLU A 166 -7.26 16.01 -3.22
N PHE A 167 -5.96 15.75 -3.32
CA PHE A 167 -5.27 14.72 -2.59
C PHE A 167 -4.00 15.27 -1.94
N ARG A 168 -3.57 14.63 -0.86
CA ARG A 168 -2.34 14.95 -0.15
C ARG A 168 -1.43 13.73 -0.11
N LYS A 169 -0.12 13.96 -0.22
CA LYS A 169 0.88 12.94 0.11
C LYS A 169 1.05 12.87 1.63
N PRO A 170 0.85 11.71 2.28
CA PRO A 170 0.96 11.61 3.74
C PRO A 170 2.38 11.87 4.26
N GLN A 171 2.47 12.40 5.47
CA GLN A 171 3.70 12.47 6.24
C GLN A 171 3.94 11.11 6.93
N ARG A 172 4.79 10.26 6.33
CA ARG A 172 5.04 8.89 6.81
C ARG A 172 6.29 8.75 7.69
N GLN A 173 7.19 9.72 7.67
CA GLN A 173 8.39 9.67 8.50
C GLN A 173 8.04 10.06 9.93
N LEU A 174 8.43 9.23 10.90
CA LEU A 174 8.26 9.52 12.32
C LEU A 174 9.19 10.65 12.76
N ALA A 175 8.76 11.41 13.77
CA ALA A 175 9.65 12.32 14.48
C ALA A 175 10.70 11.53 15.27
N ALA A 176 11.87 12.12 15.51
CA ALA A 176 13.01 11.44 16.13
C ALA A 176 12.74 10.95 17.57
N ASP A 177 11.81 11.59 18.27
CA ASP A 177 11.36 11.28 19.63
C ASP A 177 9.99 10.57 19.67
N ALA A 178 9.45 10.17 18.52
CA ALA A 178 8.19 9.47 18.46
C ALA A 178 8.36 8.03 18.99
N GLU A 179 7.54 7.66 19.97
CA GLU A 179 7.41 6.30 20.48
C GLU A 179 6.00 5.77 20.17
N PRO A 180 5.68 5.42 18.91
CA PRO A 180 4.36 4.92 18.54
C PRO A 180 4.06 3.56 19.21
N LEU A 181 2.79 3.30 19.52
CA LEU A 181 2.39 1.98 20.01
C LEU A 181 2.55 0.95 18.89
N VAL A 182 3.27 -0.15 19.18
CA VAL A 182 3.38 -1.30 18.27
C VAL A 182 2.57 -2.46 18.84
N SER A 183 1.67 -3.01 18.03
CA SER A 183 0.97 -4.25 18.32
C SER A 183 1.77 -5.44 17.81
N ILE A 184 2.35 -6.21 18.72
CA ILE A 184 2.82 -7.56 18.40
C ILE A 184 1.61 -8.47 18.38
N VAL A 185 1.16 -8.87 17.20
CA VAL A 185 -0.05 -9.68 17.02
C VAL A 185 0.31 -11.12 16.69
N MET A 186 -0.30 -12.06 17.41
CA MET A 186 0.04 -13.48 17.38
C MET A 186 -1.18 -14.31 16.96
N PRO A 187 -1.35 -14.61 15.66
CA PRO A 187 -2.34 -15.59 15.21
C PRO A 187 -1.88 -16.97 15.71
N THR A 188 -2.61 -17.51 16.68
CA THR A 188 -2.16 -18.65 17.48
C THR A 188 -3.11 -19.84 17.32
N TYR A 189 -2.57 -21.02 17.09
CA TYR A 189 -3.29 -22.29 17.00
C TYR A 189 -2.66 -23.40 17.85
N LYS A 190 -1.33 -23.42 17.99
CA LYS A 190 -0.58 -24.47 18.69
C LYS A 190 0.17 -23.94 19.90
N THR A 191 0.33 -24.80 20.90
CA THR A 191 1.02 -24.46 22.16
C THR A 191 2.50 -24.79 22.16
N GLU A 192 2.96 -25.69 21.27
CA GLU A 192 4.29 -26.34 21.35
C GLU A 192 5.45 -25.35 21.48
N HIS A 193 5.39 -24.26 20.72
CA HIS A 193 6.42 -23.22 20.68
C HIS A 193 5.94 -21.87 21.23
N LEU A 194 4.66 -21.76 21.63
CA LEU A 194 4.04 -20.50 22.00
C LEU A 194 4.76 -19.80 23.15
N HIS A 195 5.23 -20.54 24.16
CA HIS A 195 5.97 -19.94 25.27
C HIS A 195 7.23 -19.22 24.77
N GLN A 196 7.98 -19.83 23.84
CA GLN A 196 9.20 -19.23 23.29
C GLN A 196 8.89 -17.98 22.44
N ALA A 197 7.85 -18.07 21.61
CA ALA A 197 7.38 -16.94 20.81
C ALA A 197 6.95 -15.78 21.70
N LEU A 198 6.09 -16.04 22.69
CA LEU A 198 5.57 -15.03 23.61
C LEU A 198 6.67 -14.40 24.47
N GLU A 199 7.61 -15.19 24.98
CA GLU A 199 8.79 -14.67 25.68
C GLU A 199 9.63 -13.76 24.78
N SER A 200 9.79 -14.08 23.49
CA SER A 200 10.53 -13.21 22.54
C SER A 200 9.84 -11.86 22.32
N ALA A 201 8.49 -11.83 22.33
CA ALA A 201 7.71 -10.60 22.26
C ALA A 201 7.77 -9.78 23.56
N LEU A 202 7.72 -10.44 24.73
CA LEU A 202 7.76 -9.79 26.04
C LEU A 202 9.11 -9.14 26.33
N ASN A 203 10.20 -9.77 25.87
CA ASN A 203 11.57 -9.37 26.15
C ASN A 203 12.10 -8.25 25.24
N GLN A 204 11.31 -7.76 24.28
CA GLN A 204 11.71 -6.66 23.40
C GLN A 204 12.27 -5.45 24.19
N THR A 205 13.32 -4.84 23.66
CA THR A 205 13.90 -3.61 24.21
C THR A 205 12.95 -2.42 24.09
N TYR A 206 12.20 -2.34 22.99
CA TYR A 206 11.13 -1.36 22.78
C TYR A 206 9.96 -1.59 23.74
N ARG A 207 9.55 -0.55 24.48
CA ARG A 207 8.61 -0.71 25.61
C ARG A 207 7.16 -0.37 25.31
N ASN A 208 6.90 0.51 24.35
CA ASN A 208 5.53 0.92 24.02
C ASN A 208 4.83 -0.14 23.13
N LEU A 209 4.52 -1.27 23.75
CA LEU A 209 3.98 -2.47 23.10
C LEU A 209 2.62 -2.86 23.66
N GLU A 210 1.79 -3.41 22.78
CA GLU A 210 0.78 -4.40 23.15
C GLU A 210 1.13 -5.75 22.53
N ILE A 211 0.79 -6.84 23.21
CA ILE A 211 0.99 -8.21 22.73
C ILE A 211 -0.39 -8.87 22.68
N LEU A 212 -0.90 -9.12 21.47
CA LEU A 212 -2.25 -9.60 21.24
C LEU A 212 -2.22 -11.03 20.71
N LEU A 213 -2.73 -11.98 21.49
CA LEU A 213 -2.95 -13.35 21.05
C LEU A 213 -4.37 -13.50 20.51
N CYS A 214 -4.49 -13.89 19.24
CA CYS A 214 -5.76 -14.26 18.62
C CYS A 214 -5.80 -15.78 18.44
N ASP A 215 -6.78 -16.42 19.05
CA ASP A 215 -6.77 -17.85 19.33
C ASP A 215 -7.75 -18.65 18.46
N ASP A 216 -7.19 -19.53 17.63
CA ASP A 216 -7.87 -20.51 16.78
C ASP A 216 -7.86 -21.94 17.35
N CYS A 217 -7.22 -22.15 18.51
CA CYS A 217 -7.14 -23.47 19.11
C CYS A 217 -8.54 -23.98 19.47
N PRO A 218 -8.89 -25.25 19.19
CA PRO A 218 -10.22 -25.78 19.49
C PRO A 218 -10.51 -25.97 21.00
N ASN A 219 -9.53 -25.67 21.86
CA ASN A 219 -9.64 -25.82 23.31
C ASN A 219 -9.08 -24.58 24.05
N ASP A 220 -9.08 -24.63 25.37
CA ASP A 220 -8.72 -23.49 26.23
C ASP A 220 -7.21 -23.38 26.52
N ALA A 221 -6.36 -24.18 25.86
CA ALA A 221 -4.93 -24.21 26.18
C ALA A 221 -4.23 -22.86 25.96
N ILE A 222 -4.54 -22.18 24.84
CA ILE A 222 -3.96 -20.87 24.52
C ILE A 222 -4.52 -19.78 25.44
N GLU A 223 -5.82 -19.81 25.74
CA GLU A 223 -6.44 -18.92 26.72
C GLU A 223 -5.78 -19.05 28.10
N ASN A 224 -5.51 -20.29 28.55
CA ASN A 224 -4.86 -20.54 29.83
C ASN A 224 -3.44 -19.96 29.86
N ILE A 225 -2.66 -20.13 28.79
CA ILE A 225 -1.32 -19.55 28.65
C ILE A 225 -1.40 -18.02 28.64
N ALA A 226 -2.27 -17.44 27.81
CA ALA A 226 -2.42 -15.98 27.72
C ALA A 226 -2.81 -15.37 29.08
N ARG A 227 -3.71 -16.03 29.82
CA ARG A 227 -4.11 -15.60 31.17
C ARG A 227 -2.97 -15.68 32.18
N GLU A 228 -2.14 -16.72 32.11
CA GLU A 228 -0.95 -16.84 32.96
C GLU A 228 0.01 -15.66 32.73
N TYR A 229 0.40 -15.40 31.49
CA TYR A 229 1.29 -14.28 31.18
C TYR A 229 0.65 -12.92 31.48
N GLY A 230 -0.66 -12.76 31.21
CA GLY A 230 -1.40 -11.53 31.51
C GLY A 230 -1.51 -11.19 33.00
N GLN A 231 -1.29 -12.16 33.90
CA GLN A 231 -1.19 -11.87 35.34
C GLN A 231 0.11 -11.13 35.70
N PHE A 232 1.18 -11.32 34.93
CA PHE A 232 2.49 -10.75 35.19
C PHE A 232 2.83 -9.58 34.28
N ASP A 233 2.28 -9.55 33.06
CA ASP A 233 2.51 -8.49 32.09
C ASP A 233 1.19 -7.94 31.53
N PRO A 234 0.78 -6.71 31.88
CA PRO A 234 -0.48 -6.12 31.44
C PRO A 234 -0.51 -5.79 29.94
N ARG A 235 0.61 -5.92 29.23
CA ARG A 235 0.66 -5.75 27.77
C ARG A 235 0.01 -6.91 27.02
N VAL A 236 -0.13 -8.08 27.66
CA VAL A 236 -0.72 -9.28 27.07
C VAL A 236 -2.24 -9.17 27.01
N ARG A 237 -2.79 -9.24 25.80
CA ARG A 237 -4.21 -9.28 25.49
C ARG A 237 -4.55 -10.58 24.78
N TYR A 238 -5.76 -11.08 25.04
CA TYR A 238 -6.27 -12.31 24.46
C TYR A 238 -7.61 -12.04 23.77
N VAL A 239 -7.80 -12.61 22.58
CA VAL A 239 -9.06 -12.63 21.85
C VAL A 239 -9.29 -14.03 21.28
N ARG A 240 -10.44 -14.62 21.58
CA ARG A 240 -10.89 -15.87 20.94
C ARG A 240 -11.40 -15.56 19.54
N ASN A 241 -10.96 -16.29 18.52
CA ASN A 241 -11.55 -16.17 17.19
C ASN A 241 -12.95 -16.80 17.16
N PRO A 242 -14.03 -16.02 16.93
CA PRO A 242 -15.39 -16.57 16.81
C PRO A 242 -15.56 -17.47 15.57
N ASP A 243 -14.64 -17.36 14.61
CA ASP A 243 -14.63 -18.08 13.34
C ASP A 243 -13.53 -19.16 13.28
N ALA A 244 -12.97 -19.56 14.44
CA ALA A 244 -11.94 -20.58 14.53
C ALA A 244 -12.31 -21.86 13.75
N GLY A 245 -11.36 -22.34 12.93
CA GLY A 245 -11.52 -23.55 12.12
C GLY A 245 -12.38 -23.40 10.85
N LYS A 246 -12.87 -22.19 10.52
CA LYS A 246 -13.58 -21.94 9.26
C LYS A 246 -12.65 -21.80 8.05
N ASP A 247 -11.38 -21.50 8.27
CA ASP A 247 -10.35 -21.43 7.24
C ASP A 247 -8.98 -21.91 7.73
N ILE A 248 -7.96 -21.77 6.88
CA ILE A 248 -6.57 -22.15 7.18
C ILE A 248 -5.78 -21.05 7.90
N GLY A 249 -6.45 -20.22 8.71
CA GLY A 249 -5.84 -19.21 9.58
C GLY A 249 -5.85 -17.78 9.04
N ARG A 250 -6.45 -17.51 7.88
CA ARG A 250 -6.56 -16.15 7.32
C ARG A 250 -7.50 -15.30 8.18
N LEU A 251 -8.63 -15.83 8.63
CA LEU A 251 -9.56 -15.11 9.50
C LEU A 251 -8.91 -14.71 10.83
N ASN A 252 -8.00 -15.52 11.35
CA ASN A 252 -7.26 -15.20 12.58
C ASN A 252 -6.23 -14.07 12.38
N HIS A 253 -5.57 -14.04 11.22
CA HIS A 253 -4.72 -12.90 10.83
C HIS A 253 -5.54 -11.61 10.63
N VAL A 254 -6.75 -11.71 10.07
CA VAL A 254 -7.69 -10.58 9.95
C VAL A 254 -8.14 -10.08 11.31
N LEU A 255 -8.48 -11.00 12.22
CA LEU A 255 -8.83 -10.66 13.60
C LEU A 255 -7.68 -9.94 14.31
N CYS A 256 -6.44 -10.41 14.16
CA CYS A 256 -5.24 -9.74 14.67
C CYS A 256 -5.15 -8.28 14.22
N LEU A 257 -5.29 -8.01 12.92
CA LEU A 257 -5.21 -6.64 12.39
C LEU A 257 -6.34 -5.75 12.92
N ASN A 258 -7.55 -6.30 13.01
CA ASN A 258 -8.74 -5.57 13.43
C ASN A 258 -8.70 -5.19 14.92
N GLU A 259 -8.28 -6.11 15.78
CA GLU A 259 -8.23 -5.97 17.25
C GLU A 259 -6.98 -5.24 17.78
N ALA A 260 -5.98 -5.07 16.93
CA ALA A 260 -4.78 -4.30 17.21
C ALA A 260 -5.10 -2.81 17.43
N ARG A 261 -4.46 -2.22 18.44
CA ARG A 261 -4.58 -0.80 18.82
C ARG A 261 -3.35 0.03 18.45
N GLY A 262 -2.24 -0.60 18.11
CA GLY A 262 -1.00 0.04 17.72
C GLY A 262 -1.12 0.78 16.39
N GLU A 263 -0.31 1.83 16.26
CA GLU A 263 -0.09 2.47 14.96
C GLU A 263 0.59 1.48 14.01
N PHE A 264 1.49 0.66 14.54
CA PHE A 264 2.22 -0.37 13.80
C PHE A 264 1.80 -1.78 14.20
N ILE A 265 1.87 -2.66 13.21
CA ILE A 265 1.60 -4.08 13.35
C ILE A 265 2.89 -4.85 13.14
N LYS A 266 3.22 -5.69 14.11
CA LYS A 266 4.29 -6.68 14.04
C LYS A 266 3.68 -8.06 14.23
N PHE A 267 3.53 -8.84 13.18
CA PHE A 267 3.09 -10.22 13.34
C PHE A 267 4.17 -11.04 14.05
N LEU A 268 3.74 -12.07 14.77
CA LEU A 268 4.59 -13.12 15.30
C LEU A 268 3.79 -14.42 15.33
N ASN A 269 4.10 -15.34 14.41
CA ASN A 269 3.51 -16.68 14.42
C ASN A 269 3.90 -17.42 15.71
N ASP A 270 3.06 -18.37 16.13
CA ASP A 270 3.21 -19.10 17.39
C ASP A 270 4.42 -20.06 17.45
N ASP A 271 5.11 -20.26 16.33
CA ASP A 271 6.32 -21.07 16.18
C ASP A 271 7.60 -20.27 15.87
N ASP A 272 7.49 -18.99 15.56
CA ASP A 272 8.60 -18.10 15.21
C ASP A 272 9.17 -17.36 16.43
N LEU A 273 10.35 -16.72 16.27
CA LEU A 273 10.98 -15.91 17.32
C LEU A 273 11.35 -14.52 16.78
N LEU A 274 11.28 -13.51 17.65
CA LEU A 274 11.85 -12.19 17.40
C LEU A 274 13.21 -12.05 18.10
N ASP A 275 14.14 -11.36 17.44
CA ASP A 275 15.34 -10.86 18.12
C ASP A 275 14.94 -9.79 19.15
N ILE A 276 15.72 -9.64 20.23
CA ILE A 276 15.39 -8.74 21.35
C ILE A 276 15.30 -7.25 20.93
N GLU A 277 16.00 -6.85 19.87
CA GLU A 277 16.01 -5.48 19.34
C GLU A 277 15.12 -5.32 18.08
N CYS A 278 14.33 -6.34 17.72
CA CYS A 278 13.56 -6.38 16.47
C CYS A 278 12.65 -5.15 16.30
N VAL A 279 11.78 -4.88 17.28
CA VAL A 279 10.83 -3.77 17.17
C VAL A 279 11.56 -2.42 17.21
N GLU A 280 12.59 -2.28 18.04
CA GLU A 280 13.37 -1.03 18.14
C GLU A 280 14.01 -0.65 16.80
N HIS A 281 14.67 -1.61 16.14
CA HIS A 281 15.26 -1.38 14.81
C HIS A 281 14.21 -1.09 13.73
N MET A 282 13.06 -1.77 13.77
CA MET A 282 12.00 -1.52 12.79
C MET A 282 11.32 -0.16 12.99
N VAL A 283 11.12 0.29 14.24
CA VAL A 283 10.61 1.65 14.54
C VAL A 283 11.62 2.71 14.11
N LYS A 284 12.92 2.46 14.37
CA LYS A 284 14.00 3.35 13.93
C LYS A 284 14.00 3.53 12.41
N ALA A 285 13.75 2.48 11.63
CA ALA A 285 13.65 2.58 10.18
C ALA A 285 12.54 3.56 9.72
N PHE A 286 11.40 3.59 10.41
CA PHE A 286 10.32 4.57 10.13
C PHE A 286 10.67 6.01 10.52
N THR A 287 11.72 6.20 11.32
CA THR A 287 12.29 7.51 11.66
C THR A 287 13.36 7.92 10.65
N ASP A 288 14.24 7.00 10.27
CA ASP A 288 15.40 7.30 9.43
C ASP A 288 15.04 7.45 7.94
N TYR A 289 14.06 6.68 7.45
CA TYR A 289 13.74 6.61 6.04
C TYR A 289 12.39 7.28 5.72
N PRO A 290 12.36 8.21 4.75
CA PRO A 290 11.13 8.89 4.37
C PRO A 290 10.24 8.00 3.49
N ASP A 291 8.92 8.20 3.58
CA ASP A 291 7.94 7.66 2.63
C ASP A 291 7.93 6.12 2.54
N ILE A 292 8.22 5.44 3.66
CA ILE A 292 8.20 3.98 3.75
C ILE A 292 6.86 3.46 4.27
N THR A 293 6.43 2.31 3.77
CA THR A 293 5.20 1.59 4.14
C THR A 293 5.49 0.25 4.79
N LEU A 294 6.66 -0.32 4.52
CA LEU A 294 7.05 -1.65 4.97
C LEU A 294 8.50 -1.63 5.47
N VAL A 295 8.74 -2.25 6.61
CA VAL A 295 10.09 -2.61 7.06
C VAL A 295 10.16 -4.12 7.13
N THR A 296 11.22 -4.69 6.56
CA THR A 296 11.56 -6.10 6.69
C THR A 296 13.01 -6.25 7.12
N SER A 297 13.38 -7.45 7.53
CA SER A 297 14.74 -7.79 7.95
C SER A 297 15.19 -9.11 7.35
N LYS A 298 16.49 -9.40 7.43
CA LYS A 298 16.94 -10.76 7.23
C LYS A 298 16.25 -11.66 8.27
N ARG A 299 15.87 -12.86 7.84
CA ARG A 299 15.38 -13.90 8.75
C ARG A 299 16.37 -15.05 8.86
N GLN A 300 16.52 -15.60 10.06
CA GLN A 300 17.31 -16.79 10.32
C GLN A 300 16.38 -18.02 10.27
N ARG A 301 16.72 -19.02 9.47
CA ARG A 301 16.00 -20.31 9.55
C ARG A 301 16.44 -21.06 10.79
N ILE A 302 15.51 -21.65 11.52
CA ILE A 302 15.81 -22.52 12.67
C ILE A 302 15.06 -23.85 12.53
N ASP A 303 15.60 -24.92 13.09
CA ASP A 303 14.89 -26.21 13.16
C ASP A 303 13.86 -26.23 14.31
N GLN A 304 13.16 -27.35 14.46
CA GLN A 304 12.18 -27.56 15.54
C GLN A 304 12.74 -27.36 16.96
N HIS A 305 14.06 -27.45 17.15
CA HIS A 305 14.74 -27.26 18.43
C HIS A 305 15.35 -25.87 18.59
N GLY A 306 15.26 -25.02 17.56
CA GLY A 306 15.80 -23.67 17.55
C GLY A 306 17.25 -23.58 17.06
N ALA A 307 17.84 -24.66 16.55
CA ALA A 307 19.19 -24.63 16.00
C ALA A 307 19.19 -23.96 14.62
N PRO A 308 20.18 -23.11 14.28
CA PRO A 308 20.21 -22.40 13.02
C PRO A 308 20.40 -23.35 11.83
N LEU A 309 19.67 -23.07 10.75
CA LEU A 309 19.75 -23.74 9.46
C LEU A 309 20.38 -22.83 8.40
N ALA A 310 20.97 -23.43 7.38
CA ALA A 310 21.56 -22.70 6.25
C ALA A 310 20.50 -21.93 5.45
N ASP A 311 20.94 -20.85 4.80
CA ASP A 311 20.07 -20.07 3.92
C ASP A 311 19.62 -20.86 2.69
N ILE A 312 18.40 -20.58 2.24
CA ILE A 312 17.87 -20.92 0.91
C ILE A 312 17.72 -19.63 0.10
N PRO A 313 17.46 -19.68 -1.23
CA PRO A 313 17.29 -18.46 -2.02
C PRO A 313 16.29 -17.45 -1.45
N ALA A 314 15.22 -17.93 -0.80
CA ALA A 314 14.22 -17.07 -0.17
C ALA A 314 14.68 -16.39 1.14
N THR A 315 15.73 -16.87 1.81
CA THR A 315 16.24 -16.30 3.08
C THR A 315 17.58 -15.58 2.94
N GLN A 316 18.14 -15.58 1.73
CA GLN A 316 19.29 -14.74 1.39
C GLN A 316 18.87 -13.26 1.36
N ALA A 317 19.73 -12.40 1.89
CA ALA A 317 19.53 -10.96 1.79
C ALA A 317 19.63 -10.52 0.32
N PRO A 318 18.65 -9.78 -0.22
CA PRO A 318 18.71 -9.27 -1.59
C PRO A 318 19.66 -8.06 -1.73
N VAL A 319 20.14 -7.52 -0.59
CA VAL A 319 20.97 -6.33 -0.49
C VAL A 319 22.14 -6.58 0.46
N ALA A 320 23.24 -5.86 0.28
CA ALA A 320 24.47 -6.02 1.06
C ALA A 320 24.54 -5.17 2.34
N ALA A 321 23.65 -4.19 2.49
CA ALA A 321 23.53 -3.29 3.63
C ALA A 321 22.06 -2.86 3.78
N ASP A 322 21.72 -2.27 4.94
CA ASP A 322 20.39 -1.71 5.18
C ASP A 322 20.02 -0.75 4.05
N SER A 323 18.95 -1.07 3.32
CA SER A 323 18.64 -0.42 2.05
C SER A 323 17.15 -0.15 1.91
N MET A 324 16.82 1.02 1.39
CA MET A 324 15.49 1.31 0.90
C MET A 324 15.33 0.78 -0.53
N ILE A 325 14.28 -0.02 -0.74
CA ILE A 325 13.86 -0.57 -2.01
C ILE A 325 12.59 0.15 -2.43
N GLU A 326 12.57 0.70 -3.64
CA GLU A 326 11.35 1.34 -4.16
C GLU A 326 10.21 0.32 -4.27
N GLY A 327 9.00 0.71 -3.87
CA GLY A 327 7.85 -0.19 -3.86
C GLY A 327 7.57 -0.85 -5.22
N LEU A 328 7.53 -0.07 -6.31
CA LEU A 328 7.33 -0.63 -7.65
C LEU A 328 8.46 -1.59 -8.08
N SER A 329 9.69 -1.36 -7.61
CA SER A 329 10.82 -2.24 -7.88
C SER A 329 10.75 -3.51 -7.02
N LEU A 330 10.27 -3.41 -5.77
CA LEU A 330 10.03 -4.55 -4.89
C LEU A 330 9.00 -5.51 -5.49
N GLY A 331 7.80 -5.02 -5.82
CA GLY A 331 6.76 -5.90 -6.35
C GLY A 331 7.14 -6.48 -7.71
N THR A 332 7.82 -5.72 -8.57
CA THR A 332 8.36 -6.26 -9.83
C THR A 332 9.36 -7.38 -9.58
N ALA A 333 10.27 -7.21 -8.62
CA ALA A 333 11.23 -8.27 -8.25
C ALA A 333 10.53 -9.52 -7.68
N LEU A 334 9.50 -9.35 -6.85
CA LEU A 334 8.68 -10.47 -6.33
C LEU A 334 7.97 -11.21 -7.48
N MET A 335 7.39 -10.50 -8.45
CA MET A 335 6.66 -11.11 -9.56
C MET A 335 7.57 -11.82 -10.56
N LEU A 336 8.75 -11.26 -10.83
CA LEU A 336 9.73 -11.87 -11.75
C LEU A 336 10.41 -13.09 -11.14
N SER A 337 10.81 -13.01 -9.86
CA SER A 337 11.51 -14.11 -9.20
C SER A 337 10.57 -15.21 -8.71
N GLN A 338 9.32 -14.85 -8.37
CA GLN A 338 8.39 -15.70 -7.60
C GLN A 338 9.01 -16.24 -6.30
N ILE A 339 9.92 -15.47 -5.70
CA ILE A 339 10.59 -15.79 -4.44
C ILE A 339 10.17 -14.76 -3.40
N ASN A 340 9.57 -15.21 -2.29
CA ASN A 340 9.31 -14.34 -1.14
C ASN A 340 10.61 -14.11 -0.33
N PHE A 341 11.46 -13.20 -0.82
CA PHE A 341 12.66 -12.76 -0.11
C PHE A 341 12.37 -11.71 0.97
N VAL A 342 11.15 -11.14 0.99
CA VAL A 342 10.70 -10.22 2.05
C VAL A 342 10.49 -10.98 3.35
N GLY A 343 10.04 -12.23 3.29
CA GLY A 343 9.82 -13.10 4.45
C GLY A 343 8.35 -13.23 4.82
N GLU A 344 8.08 -14.03 5.83
CA GLU A 344 6.75 -14.31 6.36
C GLU A 344 6.29 -13.12 7.25
N PRO A 345 5.00 -13.05 7.66
CA PRO A 345 4.50 -11.93 8.46
C PRO A 345 5.34 -11.63 9.72
N SER A 346 5.90 -12.66 10.38
CA SER A 346 6.82 -12.52 11.52
C SER A 346 8.07 -11.68 11.24
N THR A 347 8.44 -11.50 9.97
CA THR A 347 9.66 -10.79 9.55
C THR A 347 9.42 -9.30 9.30
N VAL A 348 8.17 -8.88 9.09
CA VAL A 348 7.87 -7.51 8.66
C VAL A 348 7.22 -6.64 9.75
N MET A 349 7.21 -5.34 9.54
CA MET A 349 6.41 -4.37 10.30
C MET A 349 5.85 -3.29 9.36
N PHE A 350 4.59 -2.90 9.55
CA PHE A 350 3.93 -1.89 8.74
C PHE A 350 2.89 -1.11 9.55
N ARG A 351 2.42 0.03 9.04
CA ARG A 351 1.35 0.80 9.70
C ARG A 351 0.00 0.15 9.50
N ARG A 352 -0.75 0.00 10.59
CA ARG A 352 -2.09 -0.59 10.60
C ARG A 352 -3.00 0.07 9.56
N ALA A 353 -3.02 1.41 9.52
CA ALA A 353 -3.90 2.20 8.67
C ALA A 353 -3.71 1.93 7.16
N ASP A 354 -2.52 1.53 6.72
CA ASP A 354 -2.25 1.26 5.31
C ASP A 354 -2.96 0.01 4.77
N MET A 355 -3.42 -0.87 5.65
CA MET A 355 -4.03 -2.16 5.30
C MET A 355 -5.54 -2.25 5.57
N LEU A 356 -6.13 -1.30 6.31
CA LEU A 356 -7.55 -1.36 6.72
C LEU A 356 -8.54 -1.20 5.56
N GLU A 357 -8.15 -0.49 4.50
CA GLU A 357 -9.02 -0.22 3.35
C GLU A 357 -8.91 -1.30 2.26
N VAL A 358 -8.03 -2.30 2.42
CA VAL A 358 -7.88 -3.38 1.44
C VAL A 358 -9.05 -4.33 1.56
N THR A 359 -9.75 -4.57 0.45
CA THR A 359 -10.94 -5.41 0.36
C THR A 359 -10.66 -6.73 -0.37
N PRO A 360 -11.34 -7.84 0.01
CA PRO A 360 -12.17 -7.98 1.22
C PRO A 360 -11.35 -7.93 2.53
N ASP A 361 -10.05 -8.15 2.47
CA ASP A 361 -9.11 -7.95 3.58
C ASP A 361 -7.66 -7.79 3.06
N PHE A 362 -6.72 -7.42 3.94
CA PHE A 362 -5.32 -7.13 3.63
C PHE A 362 -4.49 -8.26 2.98
N MET A 363 -4.99 -9.50 2.97
CA MET A 363 -4.40 -10.63 2.25
C MET A 363 -5.05 -10.84 0.87
N SER A 364 -5.58 -9.77 0.28
CA SER A 364 -6.24 -9.77 -1.03
C SER A 364 -5.55 -8.80 -1.97
N VAL A 365 -5.68 -9.04 -3.27
CA VAL A 365 -5.35 -8.05 -4.30
C VAL A 365 -6.53 -7.93 -5.24
N ASP A 366 -6.88 -6.70 -5.63
CA ASP A 366 -8.00 -6.44 -6.53
C ASP A 366 -9.31 -7.18 -6.14
N GLU A 367 -9.68 -7.11 -4.86
CA GLU A 367 -10.86 -7.79 -4.30
C GLU A 367 -10.84 -9.33 -4.40
N GLN A 368 -9.71 -9.91 -4.82
CA GLN A 368 -9.50 -11.36 -4.88
C GLN A 368 -8.70 -11.84 -3.67
N PRO A 369 -9.29 -12.67 -2.79
CA PRO A 369 -8.57 -13.32 -1.71
C PRO A 369 -7.43 -14.20 -2.23
N ILE A 370 -6.23 -14.01 -1.67
CA ILE A 370 -5.08 -14.86 -1.94
C ILE A 370 -4.98 -15.94 -0.86
N ALA A 371 -5.22 -17.19 -1.24
CA ALA A 371 -5.22 -18.35 -0.34
C ALA A 371 -3.82 -18.94 -0.11
N TRP A 372 -2.87 -18.65 -1.00
CA TRP A 372 -1.49 -19.13 -0.93
C TRP A 372 -0.51 -18.00 -1.23
N ALA A 373 0.57 -17.90 -0.46
CA ALA A 373 1.47 -16.73 -0.48
C ALA A 373 0.69 -15.42 -0.22
N SER A 374 -0.25 -15.46 0.72
CA SER A 374 -1.06 -14.31 1.15
C SER A 374 -0.23 -13.19 1.75
N ASP A 375 0.93 -13.52 2.31
CA ASP A 375 1.97 -12.58 2.75
C ASP A 375 2.47 -11.70 1.60
N VAL A 376 2.71 -12.28 0.42
CA VAL A 376 3.09 -11.52 -0.77
C VAL A 376 2.01 -10.53 -1.18
N ALA A 377 0.72 -10.88 -1.04
CA ALA A 377 -0.38 -9.94 -1.30
C ALA A 377 -0.31 -8.69 -0.41
N ILE A 378 -0.01 -8.87 0.88
CA ILE A 378 0.23 -7.77 1.84
C ILE A 378 1.34 -6.86 1.30
N PHE A 379 2.47 -7.45 0.89
CA PHE A 379 3.63 -6.68 0.46
C PHE A 379 3.37 -5.91 -0.83
N LEU A 380 2.61 -6.45 -1.78
CA LEU A 380 2.23 -5.73 -3.00
C LEU A 380 1.34 -4.53 -2.69
N ASN A 381 0.37 -4.67 -1.79
CA ASN A 381 -0.47 -3.55 -1.35
C ASN A 381 0.35 -2.44 -0.67
N LEU A 382 1.30 -2.77 0.21
CA LEU A 382 2.22 -1.77 0.78
C LEU A 382 3.12 -1.14 -0.28
N ALA A 383 3.60 -1.92 -1.24
CA ALA A 383 4.54 -1.50 -2.27
C ALA A 383 3.93 -0.53 -3.29
N LEU A 384 2.61 -0.57 -3.51
CA LEU A 384 1.91 0.45 -4.30
C LEU A 384 1.88 1.81 -3.59
N LYS A 385 1.82 1.80 -2.25
CA LYS A 385 1.63 2.98 -1.41
C LYS A 385 2.93 3.66 -1.00
N GLY A 386 4.10 3.02 -1.10
CA GLY A 386 5.35 3.56 -0.56
C GLY A 386 6.55 2.61 -0.72
N ASN A 387 7.66 2.98 -0.11
CA ASN A 387 8.91 2.22 -0.20
C ASN A 387 9.05 1.18 0.93
N THR A 388 9.99 0.25 0.74
CA THR A 388 10.31 -0.78 1.72
C THR A 388 11.74 -0.60 2.22
N VAL A 389 11.99 -0.77 3.51
CA VAL A 389 13.35 -0.88 4.05
C VAL A 389 13.65 -2.35 4.32
N TYR A 390 14.81 -2.82 3.86
CA TYR A 390 15.36 -4.13 4.19
C TYR A 390 16.54 -3.97 5.13
N LEU A 391 16.43 -4.49 6.34
CA LEU A 391 17.49 -4.53 7.34
C LEU A 391 18.29 -5.83 7.20
N ILE A 392 19.62 -5.76 7.10
CA ILE A 392 20.45 -6.97 6.88
C ILE A 392 20.71 -7.76 8.17
N GLN A 393 20.51 -7.14 9.33
CA GLN A 393 20.56 -7.83 10.61
C GLN A 393 19.43 -8.87 10.69
N PRO A 394 19.71 -10.11 11.13
CA PRO A 394 18.66 -11.07 11.43
C PRO A 394 17.83 -10.60 12.62
N LEU A 395 16.56 -10.21 12.41
CA LEU A 395 15.67 -9.74 13.48
C LEU A 395 14.47 -10.66 13.74
N SER A 396 14.32 -11.71 12.93
CA SER A 396 13.36 -12.78 13.15
C SER A 396 14.01 -14.14 12.90
N SER A 397 13.49 -15.17 13.56
CA SER A 397 13.82 -16.56 13.26
C SER A 397 12.58 -17.32 12.81
N PHE A 398 12.66 -17.90 11.63
CA PHE A 398 11.59 -18.70 11.02
C PHE A 398 11.82 -20.18 11.29
N ARG A 399 10.88 -20.81 12.01
CA ARG A 399 11.02 -22.23 12.38
C ARG A 399 10.66 -23.14 11.21
N ILE A 400 11.32 -24.29 11.11
CA ILE A 400 11.01 -25.35 10.14
C ILE A 400 10.68 -26.62 10.90
N HIS A 401 9.44 -27.11 10.78
CA HIS A 401 8.99 -28.34 11.41
C HIS A 401 7.94 -29.07 10.56
N ALA A 402 7.73 -30.37 10.85
CA ALA A 402 6.94 -31.27 9.99
C ALA A 402 5.45 -30.93 9.91
N GLU A 403 4.94 -30.15 10.86
CA GLU A 403 3.51 -29.85 10.98
C GLU A 403 3.11 -28.51 10.36
N GLN A 404 4.03 -27.82 9.67
CA GLN A 404 3.70 -26.60 8.95
C GLN A 404 2.79 -26.90 7.77
N CYS A 405 1.77 -26.06 7.57
CA CYS A 405 0.78 -26.26 6.49
C CYS A 405 1.44 -26.41 5.11
N GLN A 406 2.55 -25.72 4.86
CA GLN A 406 3.29 -25.83 3.59
C GLN A 406 3.85 -27.23 3.33
N VAL A 407 4.22 -27.98 4.38
CA VAL A 407 4.75 -29.35 4.29
C VAL A 407 3.60 -30.35 4.08
N LEU A 408 2.44 -30.10 4.68
CA LEU A 408 1.30 -31.04 4.68
C LEU A 408 0.51 -31.08 3.36
N TYR A 409 0.46 -29.99 2.58
CA TYR A 409 -0.43 -29.87 1.40
C TYR A 409 0.22 -30.05 0.01
N GLY A 410 1.51 -30.43 -0.04
CA GLY A 410 2.28 -30.92 -1.21
C GLY A 410 1.77 -30.57 -2.62
N ALA A 411 0.96 -31.46 -3.22
CA ALA A 411 0.56 -31.35 -4.63
C ALA A 411 -0.60 -30.36 -4.88
N ALA A 412 -1.58 -30.31 -4.00
CA ALA A 412 -2.69 -29.34 -4.08
C ALA A 412 -2.18 -27.90 -3.84
N ALA A 413 -1.21 -27.75 -2.94
CA ALA A 413 -0.51 -26.49 -2.67
C ALA A 413 0.20 -25.92 -3.91
N GLN A 414 0.76 -26.75 -4.78
CA GLN A 414 1.46 -26.27 -5.99
C GLN A 414 0.52 -25.72 -7.07
N GLY A 415 -0.69 -26.27 -7.20
CA GLY A 415 -1.71 -25.77 -8.13
C GLY A 415 -2.25 -24.42 -7.67
N GLU A 416 -2.64 -24.32 -6.40
CA GLU A 416 -3.18 -23.09 -5.83
C GLU A 416 -2.12 -21.99 -5.73
N SER A 417 -0.87 -22.34 -5.39
CA SER A 417 0.27 -21.43 -5.45
C SER A 417 0.40 -20.80 -6.84
N ARG A 418 0.43 -21.61 -7.91
CA ARG A 418 0.51 -21.10 -9.29
C ARG A 418 -0.65 -20.18 -9.64
N ARG A 419 -1.87 -20.50 -9.20
CA ARG A 419 -3.05 -19.65 -9.38
C ARG A 419 -2.89 -18.31 -8.66
N CYS A 420 -2.52 -18.33 -7.39
CA CYS A 420 -2.34 -17.13 -6.57
C CYS A 420 -1.23 -16.21 -7.12
N TRP A 421 -0.08 -16.77 -7.49
CA TRP A 421 0.98 -16.01 -8.17
C TRP A 421 0.53 -15.46 -9.53
N GLY A 422 -0.34 -16.17 -10.25
CA GLY A 422 -0.97 -15.68 -11.48
C GLY A 422 -1.86 -14.46 -11.21
N ILE A 423 -2.74 -14.53 -10.21
CA ILE A 423 -3.61 -13.41 -9.81
C ILE A 423 -2.77 -12.20 -9.36
N MET A 424 -1.76 -12.41 -8.52
CA MET A 424 -0.86 -11.34 -8.07
C MET A 424 -0.06 -10.76 -9.22
N ARG A 425 0.40 -11.59 -10.16
CA ARG A 425 1.06 -11.11 -11.38
C ARG A 425 0.09 -10.29 -12.21
N ASP A 426 -1.11 -10.78 -12.50
CA ASP A 426 -2.10 -10.03 -13.28
C ASP A 426 -2.53 -8.73 -12.59
N PHE A 427 -2.57 -8.70 -11.26
CA PHE A 427 -2.76 -7.46 -10.49
C PHE A 427 -1.58 -6.49 -10.69
N TRP A 428 -0.35 -6.99 -10.60
CA TRP A 428 0.86 -6.16 -10.67
C TRP A 428 1.26 -5.76 -12.10
N THR A 429 1.00 -6.64 -13.06
CA THR A 429 1.41 -6.56 -14.47
C THR A 429 0.23 -6.39 -15.42
N ARG A 430 -1.02 -6.28 -14.92
CA ARG A 430 -1.98 -5.38 -15.58
C ARG A 430 -1.16 -4.18 -16.00
N HIS A 431 -1.25 -3.76 -17.27
CA HIS A 431 -0.28 -2.93 -18.02
C HIS A 431 0.08 -1.55 -17.36
N GLU A 432 -0.32 -1.35 -16.11
CA GLU A 432 -0.21 -0.31 -15.10
C GLU A 432 1.22 -0.15 -14.53
N PHE A 433 1.98 -1.20 -14.22
CA PHE A 433 3.29 -1.04 -13.52
C PHE A 433 4.52 -1.67 -14.21
N ASP A 434 4.37 -2.23 -15.42
CA ASP A 434 5.47 -2.82 -16.18
C ASP A 434 6.43 -1.75 -16.75
N LYS A 435 7.63 -1.63 -16.19
CA LYS A 435 8.69 -0.72 -16.68
C LYS A 435 9.24 -1.11 -18.08
N SER A 436 8.83 -2.25 -18.65
CA SER A 436 9.42 -2.83 -19.87
C SER A 436 8.57 -2.70 -21.15
N LEU A 437 7.48 -1.93 -21.11
CA LEU A 437 6.70 -1.54 -22.29
C LEU A 437 6.88 -0.08 -22.64
#